data_AF-A0AA50CMB3-F1
#
_entry.id   AF-A0AA50CMB3-F1
#
_cell.length_a   1.000
_cell.length_b   1.000
_cell.length_c   1.000
_cell.angle_alpha   90.00
_cell.angle_beta   90.00
_cell.angle_gamma   90.00
#
_symmetry.space_group_name_H-M   'P 1'
#
loop_
_entity.id
_entity.type
_entity.pdbx_description
1 polymer ?
#
loop_
_entity_poly.entity_id
_entity_poly.type
_entity_poly.pdbx_seq_one_letter_code
_entity_poly.pdbx_strand_id
1 'polypeptide(L)' 'MAKAAKVSEMSVKNLEKGDKDPRVSTVRAVQEALEAAGIEFISGGVCLRNGQE' A
#
# COMPACT_ATOMS: atom_id res chain seq x y z
N MET A 1 -3.95 -5.49 5.68
CA MET A 1 -2.94 -4.89 4.77
C MET A 1 -1.70 -5.77 4.59
N ALA A 2 -0.96 -6.12 5.65
CA ALA A 2 0.30 -6.88 5.58
C ALA A 2 0.22 -8.19 4.76
N LYS A 3 -0.82 -9.00 4.99
CA LYS A 3 -1.05 -10.26 4.25
C LYS A 3 -1.30 -10.04 2.76
N ALA A 4 -2.01 -8.98 2.38
CA ALA A 4 -2.30 -8.64 0.98
C ALA A 4 -1.03 -8.14 0.27
N ALA A 5 -0.22 -7.34 0.96
CA ALA A 5 1.06 -6.82 0.47
C ALA A 5 2.24 -7.79 0.60
N LYS A 6 2.04 -9.00 1.16
CA LYS A 6 3.10 -9.99 1.44
C LYS A 6 4.30 -9.41 2.20
N VAL A 7 4.05 -8.45 3.09
CA VAL A 7 5.05 -7.84 3.97
C VAL A 7 4.77 -8.22 5.43
N SER A 8 5.78 -8.10 6.29
CA SER A 8 5.60 -8.33 7.73
C SER A 8 4.73 -7.23 8.36
N GLU A 9 3.92 -7.58 9.36
CA GLU A 9 3.10 -6.61 10.12
C GLU A 9 3.97 -5.52 10.75
N MET A 10 5.20 -5.86 11.16
CA MET A 10 6.16 -4.87 11.69
C MET A 10 6.59 -3.85 10.63
N SER A 11 6.71 -4.27 9.36
CA SER A 11 7.05 -3.38 8.25
C SER A 11 5.93 -2.38 7.98
N VAL A 12 4.66 -2.83 8.03
CA VAL A 12 3.49 -1.94 7.91
C VAL A 12 3.46 -0.94 9.06
N LYS A 13 3.66 -1.40 10.30
CA LYS A 13 3.64 -0.54 11.48
C LYS A 13 4.73 0.54 11.46
N ASN A 14 5.90 0.23 10.93
CA ASN A 14 6.98 1.20 10.78
C ASN A 14 6.68 2.21 9.66
N LEU A 15 6.07 1.76 8.56
CA LEU A 15 5.60 2.61 7.47
C LEU A 15 4.55 3.61 7.96
N GLU A 16 3.54 3.16 8.71
CA GLU A 16 2.47 4.00 9.25
C GLU A 16 2.99 5.02 10.28
N LYS A 17 4.04 4.69 11.03
CA LYS A 17 4.68 5.59 11.99
C LYS A 17 5.59 6.64 11.33
N GLY A 18 5.99 6.45 10.08
CA GLY A 18 7.06 7.25 9.46
C GLY A 18 8.43 7.08 10.14
N ASP A 19 8.63 6.02 10.92
CA ASP A 19 9.78 5.83 11.83
C ASP A 19 11.06 5.45 11.09
N LYS A 20 10.94 4.82 9.91
CA LYS A 20 12.08 4.36 9.10
C LYS A 20 11.80 4.55 7.62
N ASP A 21 12.82 4.96 6.86
CA ASP A 21 12.81 4.93 5.39
C ASP A 21 12.43 3.52 4.92
N PRO A 22 11.20 3.32 4.43
CA PRO A 22 10.77 2.02 3.97
C PRO A 22 11.53 1.70 2.69
N ARG A 23 11.92 0.44 2.51
CA ARG A 23 12.52 0.03 1.23
C ARG A 23 11.54 0.31 0.11
N VAL A 24 12.05 0.75 -1.04
CA VAL A 24 11.25 0.96 -2.26
C VAL A 24 10.40 -0.28 -2.59
N SER A 25 10.94 -1.48 -2.38
CA SER A 25 10.23 -2.75 -2.57
C SER A 25 9.02 -2.91 -1.63
N THR A 26 9.11 -2.43 -0.39
CA THR A 26 8.03 -2.49 0.61
C THR A 26 6.92 -1.51 0.25
N VAL A 27 7.28 -0.29 -0.15
CA VAL A 27 6.32 0.72 -0.60
C VAL A 27 5.58 0.22 -1.84
N ARG A 28 6.31 -0.34 -2.81
CA ARG A 28 5.72 -0.90 -4.03
C ARG A 28 4.76 -2.07 -3.72
N ALA A 29 5.15 -3.01 -2.87
CA ALA A 29 4.29 -4.14 -2.51
C ALA A 29 3.00 -3.69 -1.79
N VAL A 30 3.10 -2.63 -0.99
CA VAL A 30 1.94 -1.99 -0.35
C VAL A 30 1.05 -1.32 -1.39
N GLN A 31 1.63 -0.58 -2.33
CA GLN A 31 0.89 0.07 -3.42
C GLN A 31 0.14 -0.96 -4.26
N GLU A 32 0.82 -2.01 -4.71
CA GLU A 32 0.23 -3.09 -5.53
C GLU A 32 -0.92 -3.79 -4.81
N ALA A 33 -0.83 -3.98 -3.49
CA ALA A 33 -1.91 -4.58 -2.71
C ALA A 33 -3.14 -3.67 -2.54
N LEU A 34 -2.93 -2.36 -2.47
CA LEU A 34 -4.01 -1.37 -2.43
C LEU A 34 -4.68 -1.26 -3.81
N GLU A 35 -3.88 -1.26 -4.87
CA GLU A 35 -4.36 -1.31 -6.26
C GLU A 35 -5.19 -2.57 -6.54
N ALA A 36 -4.73 -3.74 -6.07
CA ALA A 36 -5.49 -4.99 -6.15
C ALA A 36 -6.80 -4.96 -5.33
N ALA A 37 -6.90 -4.10 -4.32
CA ALA A 37 -8.13 -3.88 -3.55
C ALA A 37 -9.06 -2.82 -4.19
N GLY A 38 -8.71 -2.32 -5.37
CA GLY A 38 -9.50 -1.32 -6.10
C GLY A 38 -9.19 0.12 -5.72
N ILE A 39 -8.05 0.40 -5.08
CA ILE A 39 -7.61 1.77 -4.77
C ILE A 39 -6.69 2.25 -5.90
N GLU A 40 -7.01 3.38 -6.50
CA GLU A 40 -6.17 4.00 -7.53
C GLU A 40 -5.42 5.19 -6.93
N PHE A 41 -4.09 5.20 -7.11
CA PHE A 41 -3.25 6.31 -6.68
C PHE A 41 -3.27 7.42 -7.74
N ILE A 42 -3.65 8.62 -7.31
CA ILE A 42 -3.77 9.81 -8.17
C ILE A 42 -2.82 10.90 -7.68
N SER A 43 -2.58 11.90 -8.53
CA SER A 43 -1.76 13.05 -8.12
C SER A 43 -2.40 13.74 -6.91
N GLY A 44 -1.68 13.75 -5.78
CA GLY A 44 -2.14 14.38 -4.55
C GLY A 44 -3.09 13.54 -3.68
N GLY A 45 -3.34 12.26 -4.00
CA GLY A 45 -4.21 11.43 -3.17
C GLY A 45 -4.49 10.03 -3.70
N VAL A 46 -5.61 9.44 -3.25
CA VAL A 46 -6.11 8.14 -3.68
C VAL A 46 -7.61 8.20 -3.91
N CYS A 47 -8.13 7.45 -4.88
CA CYS A 47 -9.55 7.26 -5.10
C CYS A 47 -9.91 5.76 -5.16
N LEU A 48 -11.18 5.43 -4.97
CA LEU A 48 -11.66 4.07 -5.22
C LEU A 48 -11.99 3.94 -6.71
N ARG A 49 -11.41 2.94 -7.37
CA ARG A 49 -11.79 2.52 -8.72
C ARG A 49 -13.19 1.92 -8.65
N ASN A 50 -14.19 2.75 -8.92
CA ASN A 50 -15.58 2.30 -8.99
C ASN A 50 -15.75 1.32 -10.17
N GLY A 51 -15.86 0.03 -9.84
CA GLY A 51 -16.44 -1.02 -10.68
C GLY A 51 -15.64 -1.44 -11.92
N GLN A 52 -14.93 -2.56 -11.82
CA GLN A 52 -14.90 -3.51 -12.92
C GLN A 52 -15.60 -4.79 -12.43
N GLU A 53 -16.66 -5.14 -13.15
CA GLU A 53 -17.57 -6.28 -12.97
C GLU A 53 -16.85 -7.64 -13.01
#